data_AF-A0A7Z1MY30-F1
#
_entry.id   AF-A0A7Z1MY30-F1
#
_cell.length_a   1.000
_cell.length_b   1.000
_cell.length_c   1.000
_cell.angle_alpha   90.00
_cell.angle_beta   90.00
_cell.angle_gamma   90.00
#
_symmetry.space_group_name_H-M   'P 1'
#
loop_
_entity.id
_entity.type
_entity.pdbx_description
1 polymer ?
#
loop_
_entity_poly.entity_id
_entity_poly.type
_entity_poly.pdbx_seq_one_letter_code
_entity_poly.pdbx_strand_id
1 'polypeptide(L)'
;LLGSRSGLMAEPNEDDKPEEIKWREDTEGKLDLLVSLDFRMTATPLYSDIVLPAATWYEKHDLSSTDMHPFIHPFNPAIDPLWESRSDWDIYKTLSKAVSEMAKDYLPGKFKDVVTTPLGHDSKQEISTEYGIVKDWSKGEIEGVPGKTMPNFSIVE
;
A
#
# COMPACT_ATOMS: atom_id res chain seq x y z
N LEU A 1 -2.57 2.99 -15.84
CA LEU A 1 -2.99 3.14 -14.42
C LEU A 1 -3.46 4.56 -14.08
N LEU A 2 -2.84 5.61 -14.62
CA LEU A 2 -3.15 7.03 -14.34
C LEU A 2 -3.93 7.75 -15.47
N GLY A 3 -4.58 7.00 -16.37
CA GLY A 3 -5.10 7.58 -17.63
C GLY A 3 -3.99 8.03 -18.60
N SER A 4 -2.72 7.89 -18.23
CA SER A 4 -1.56 8.04 -19.11
C SER A 4 -1.34 6.79 -19.97
N ARG A 5 -0.69 6.98 -21.13
CA ARG A 5 -0.34 5.88 -22.04
C ARG A 5 0.46 4.82 -21.29
N SER A 6 0.05 3.56 -21.46
CA SER A 6 0.83 2.43 -20.97
C SER A 6 2.22 2.46 -21.61
N GLY A 7 3.27 2.38 -20.78
CA GLY A 7 4.65 2.20 -21.23
C GLY A 7 5.02 0.75 -21.52
N LEU A 8 4.04 -0.16 -21.49
CA LEU A 8 4.24 -1.58 -21.74
C LEU A 8 4.56 -1.78 -23.23
N MET A 9 5.74 -2.31 -23.52
CA MET A 9 6.19 -2.61 -24.89
C MET A 9 5.84 -4.05 -25.32
N ALA A 10 5.11 -4.79 -24.49
CA ALA A 10 4.72 -6.18 -24.73
C ALA A 10 3.25 -6.26 -25.18
N GLU A 11 2.97 -7.18 -26.10
CA GLU A 11 1.60 -7.52 -26.50
C GLU A 11 1.09 -8.72 -25.68
N PRO A 12 -0.22 -8.78 -25.37
CA PRO A 12 -0.78 -9.92 -24.65
C PRO A 12 -0.66 -11.23 -25.45
N ASN A 13 -0.43 -12.35 -24.76
CA ASN A 13 -0.49 -13.67 -25.38
C ASN A 13 -1.96 -14.06 -25.63
N GLU A 14 -2.33 -14.23 -26.91
CA GLU A 14 -3.69 -14.62 -27.30
C GLU A 14 -3.92 -16.14 -27.25
N ASP A 15 -2.87 -16.94 -27.31
CA ASP A 15 -2.93 -18.40 -27.32
C ASP A 15 -3.11 -18.98 -25.90
N ASP A 16 -2.46 -18.36 -24.90
CA ASP A 16 -2.51 -18.81 -23.50
C ASP A 16 -3.20 -17.78 -22.60
N LYS A 17 -4.51 -17.92 -22.43
CA LYS A 17 -5.32 -17.06 -21.54
C LYS A 17 -5.39 -17.62 -20.13
N PRO A 18 -5.42 -16.76 -19.09
CA PRO A 18 -5.52 -17.20 -17.71
C PRO A 18 -6.85 -17.90 -17.42
N GLU A 19 -6.82 -18.95 -16.60
CA GLU A 19 -8.01 -19.71 -16.19
C GLU A 19 -8.70 -19.12 -14.96
N GLU A 20 -7.93 -18.59 -14.00
CA GLU A 20 -8.42 -18.13 -12.69
C GLU A 20 -8.78 -16.62 -12.67
N ILE A 21 -8.44 -15.88 -13.73
CA ILE A 21 -8.65 -14.43 -13.83
C ILE A 21 -9.53 -14.13 -15.03
N LYS A 22 -10.58 -13.32 -14.81
CA LYS A 22 -11.43 -12.85 -15.90
C LYS A 22 -10.63 -11.95 -16.85
N TRP A 23 -10.35 -12.44 -18.05
CA TRP A 23 -9.78 -11.64 -19.13
C TRP A 23 -10.74 -10.52 -19.54
N ARG A 24 -10.21 -9.30 -19.70
CA ARG A 24 -10.91 -8.12 -20.18
C ARG A 24 -10.02 -7.41 -21.19
N GLU A 25 -10.65 -6.66 -22.10
CA GLU A 25 -9.93 -5.72 -22.96
C GLU A 25 -9.24 -4.63 -22.11
N ASP A 26 -8.34 -3.88 -22.74
CA ASP A 26 -7.46 -2.95 -22.03
C ASP A 26 -8.26 -1.94 -21.18
N THR A 27 -7.71 -1.61 -20.00
CA THR A 27 -8.37 -0.76 -19.01
C THR A 27 -7.47 0.40 -18.64
N GLU A 28 -7.86 1.60 -19.07
CA GLU A 28 -7.16 2.84 -18.74
C GLU A 28 -7.76 3.52 -17.50
N GLY A 29 -6.98 4.38 -16.84
CA GLY A 29 -7.51 5.30 -15.81
C GLY A 29 -8.14 4.68 -14.56
N LYS A 30 -7.59 3.59 -14.01
CA LYS A 30 -8.13 2.95 -12.80
C LYS A 30 -7.98 3.76 -11.51
N LEU A 31 -7.01 4.68 -11.46
CA LEU A 31 -6.80 5.54 -10.30
C LEU A 31 -7.66 6.79 -10.47
N ASP A 32 -8.61 6.99 -9.55
CA ASP A 32 -9.45 8.19 -9.52
C ASP A 32 -8.70 9.43 -8.99
N LEU A 33 -7.64 9.20 -8.20
CA LEU A 33 -6.81 10.26 -7.62
C LEU A 33 -5.40 9.73 -7.32
N LEU A 34 -4.38 10.41 -7.83
CA LEU A 34 -2.98 10.23 -7.43
C LEU A 34 -2.45 11.45 -6.69
N VAL A 35 -2.06 11.23 -5.44
CA VAL A 35 -1.39 12.23 -4.59
C VAL A 35 0.06 11.83 -4.39
N SER A 36 0.99 12.77 -4.57
CA SER A 36 2.42 12.56 -4.31
C SER A 36 2.96 13.56 -3.31
N LEU A 37 3.81 13.09 -2.41
CA LEU A 37 4.58 13.91 -1.48
C LEU A 37 6.02 13.84 -1.96
N ASP A 38 6.58 14.98 -2.37
CA ASP A 38 7.96 15.04 -2.83
C ASP A 38 8.53 16.45 -2.57
N PHE A 39 9.84 16.53 -2.31
CA PHE A 39 10.56 17.80 -2.22
C PHE A 39 11.13 18.23 -3.58
N ARG A 40 11.04 17.36 -4.61
CA ARG A 40 11.44 17.64 -5.98
C ARG A 40 10.38 17.15 -6.98
N MET A 41 10.22 17.84 -8.09
CA MET A 41 9.39 17.36 -9.21
C MET A 41 10.09 16.20 -9.95
N THR A 42 9.96 14.98 -9.42
CA THR A 42 10.40 13.74 -10.06
C THR A 42 9.39 13.26 -11.12
N ALA A 43 9.62 12.08 -11.73
CA ALA A 43 8.70 11.57 -12.76
C ALA A 43 7.31 11.28 -12.20
N THR A 44 7.19 10.75 -10.97
CA THR A 44 5.89 10.44 -10.36
C THR A 44 5.01 11.69 -10.14
N PRO A 45 5.44 12.73 -9.38
CA PRO A 45 4.64 13.93 -9.17
C PRO A 45 4.32 14.68 -10.47
N LEU A 46 5.11 14.49 -11.54
CA LEU A 46 4.78 15.04 -12.87
C LEU A 46 3.51 14.42 -13.47
N TYR A 47 3.17 13.18 -13.10
CA TYR A 47 1.94 12.49 -13.52
C TYR A 47 0.85 12.47 -12.43
N SER A 48 1.06 13.14 -11.29
CA SER A 48 0.11 13.16 -10.17
C SER A 48 -0.90 14.30 -10.30
N ASP A 49 -2.11 14.07 -9.80
CA ASP A 49 -3.17 15.09 -9.76
C ASP A 49 -2.88 16.15 -8.68
N ILE A 50 -2.29 15.71 -7.56
CA ILE A 50 -1.93 16.57 -6.43
C ILE A 50 -0.49 16.29 -6.02
N VAL A 51 0.30 17.35 -5.88
CA VAL A 51 1.65 17.29 -5.34
C VAL A 51 1.69 18.12 -4.06
N LEU A 52 2.04 17.48 -2.94
CA LEU A 52 2.23 18.11 -1.65
C LEU A 52 3.72 18.30 -1.38
N PRO A 53 4.18 19.53 -1.06
CA PRO A 53 5.60 19.80 -0.87
C PRO A 53 6.09 19.15 0.44
N ALA A 54 6.92 18.12 0.31
CA ALA A 54 7.54 17.45 1.46
C ALA A 54 8.81 18.20 1.89
N ALA A 55 9.12 18.15 3.19
CA ALA A 55 10.38 18.65 3.73
C ALA A 55 11.52 17.70 3.35
N THR A 56 12.69 18.28 3.05
CA THR A 56 13.92 17.52 2.85
C THR A 56 14.39 16.88 4.17
N TRP A 57 15.38 16.01 4.07
CA TRP A 57 16.01 15.32 5.19
C TRP A 57 16.79 16.25 6.13
N TYR A 58 17.08 17.49 5.72
CA TYR A 58 17.69 18.53 6.55
C TYR A 58 16.68 19.49 7.21
N GLU A 59 15.39 19.22 7.09
CA GLU A 59 14.31 20.09 7.55
C GLU A 59 13.33 19.37 8.49
N LYS A 60 13.62 18.12 8.86
CA LYS A 60 12.71 17.29 9.68
C LYS A 60 13.44 16.40 10.69
N HIS A 61 12.70 15.99 11.70
CA HIS A 61 13.13 14.98 12.66
C HIS A 61 12.71 13.59 12.18
N ASP A 62 13.66 12.66 12.13
CA ASP A 62 13.41 11.24 11.84
C ASP A 62 14.58 10.37 12.32
N LEU A 63 14.51 9.04 12.15
CA LEU A 63 15.58 8.10 12.43
C LEU A 63 15.98 7.32 11.17
N SER A 64 17.27 7.03 11.03
CA SER A 64 17.80 6.21 9.94
C SER A 64 18.72 5.10 10.47
N SER A 65 18.61 3.93 9.83
CA SER A 65 19.47 2.76 10.02
C SER A 65 19.71 2.09 8.66
N THR A 66 20.71 1.22 8.59
CA THR A 66 21.03 0.42 7.40
C THR A 66 21.65 -0.90 7.80
N ASP A 67 21.49 -1.93 6.97
CA ASP A 67 22.09 -3.26 7.14
C ASP A 67 23.63 -3.23 7.22
N MET A 68 24.26 -2.19 6.66
CA MET A 68 25.72 -2.09 6.55
C MET A 68 26.43 -1.88 7.89
N HIS A 69 25.73 -1.39 8.92
CA HIS A 69 26.32 -1.11 10.23
C HIS A 69 25.27 -1.13 11.36
N PRO A 70 25.65 -1.37 12.62
CA PRO A 70 24.70 -1.49 13.73
C PRO A 70 24.28 -0.14 14.36
N PHE A 71 24.54 1.00 13.72
CA PHE A 71 24.22 2.32 14.26
C PHE A 71 22.85 2.82 13.81
N ILE A 72 22.12 3.42 14.75
CA ILE A 72 20.96 4.26 14.49
C ILE A 72 21.36 5.73 14.66
N HIS A 73 20.92 6.59 13.75
CA HIS A 73 21.22 8.02 13.80
C HIS A 73 20.00 8.86 13.39
N PRO A 74 19.86 10.07 13.95
CA PRO A 74 18.72 10.92 13.65
C PRO A 74 18.94 11.76 12.38
N PHE A 75 17.84 12.12 11.72
CA PHE A 75 17.75 13.36 10.96
C PHE A 75 17.41 14.48 11.94
N ASN A 76 18.21 15.55 11.90
CA ASN A 76 17.98 16.75 12.69
C ASN A 76 17.83 17.94 11.73
N PRO A 77 16.80 18.78 11.90
CA PRO A 77 16.61 19.94 11.05
C PRO A 77 17.78 20.90 11.24
N ALA A 78 18.45 21.23 10.14
CA ALA A 78 19.41 22.32 10.09
C ALA A 78 18.70 23.68 10.05
N ILE A 79 17.54 23.71 9.40
CA ILE A 79 16.63 24.85 9.28
C ILE A 79 15.19 24.34 9.31
N ASP A 80 14.23 25.25 9.49
CA ASP A 80 12.81 24.93 9.32
C ASP A 80 12.49 24.57 7.85
N PRO A 81 11.45 23.76 7.60
CA PRO A 81 10.97 23.47 6.25
C PRO A 81 10.77 24.75 5.43
N LEU A 82 11.44 24.82 4.28
CA LEU A 82 11.36 25.99 3.41
C LEU A 82 9.99 26.12 2.74
N TRP A 83 9.58 27.37 2.53
CA TRP A 83 8.31 27.74 1.90
C TRP A 83 7.09 27.13 2.63
N GLU A 84 6.23 26.44 1.89
CA GLU A 84 5.05 25.76 2.44
C GLU A 84 5.30 24.25 2.64
N SER A 85 6.56 23.81 2.52
CA SER A 85 6.89 22.40 2.73
C SER A 85 6.66 21.99 4.19
N ARG A 86 6.36 20.71 4.39
CA ARG A 86 6.11 20.12 5.71
C ARG A 86 6.70 18.72 5.79
N SER A 87 7.02 18.26 7.00
CA SER A 87 7.40 16.87 7.21
C SER A 87 6.26 15.94 6.76
N ASP A 88 6.60 14.73 6.28
CA ASP A 88 5.58 13.74 5.88
C ASP A 88 4.60 13.46 7.03
N TRP A 89 5.13 13.42 8.25
CA TRP A 89 4.36 13.30 9.48
C TRP A 89 3.30 14.40 9.62
N ASP A 90 3.68 15.66 9.48
CA ASP A 90 2.75 16.79 9.63
C ASP A 90 1.73 16.84 8.49
N ILE A 91 2.13 16.44 7.27
CA ILE A 91 1.21 16.31 6.13
C ILE A 91 0.13 15.28 6.44
N TYR A 92 0.51 14.05 6.80
CA TYR A 92 -0.44 12.98 7.12
C TYR A 92 -1.27 13.27 8.37
N LYS A 93 -0.71 13.96 9.36
CA LYS A 93 -1.45 14.44 10.54
C LYS A 93 -2.54 15.44 10.15
N THR A 94 -2.23 16.37 9.24
CA THR A 94 -3.19 17.36 8.75
C THR A 94 -4.27 16.71 7.89
N LEU A 95 -3.90 15.78 7.01
CA LEU A 95 -4.84 15.00 6.21
C LEU A 95 -5.76 14.17 7.10
N SER A 96 -5.22 13.48 8.11
CA SER A 96 -6.00 12.71 9.08
C SER A 96 -7.04 13.56 9.80
N LYS A 97 -6.70 14.81 10.14
CA LYS A 97 -7.65 15.76 10.74
C LYS A 97 -8.78 16.11 9.78
N ALA A 98 -8.45 16.47 8.53
CA ALA A 98 -9.45 16.81 7.52
C ALA A 98 -10.38 15.62 7.20
N VAL A 99 -9.83 14.41 7.05
CA VAL A 99 -10.61 13.17 6.88
C VAL A 99 -11.52 12.93 8.07
N SER A 100 -11.03 13.12 9.30
CA SER A 100 -11.84 12.97 10.52
C SER A 100 -12.99 13.98 10.61
N GLU A 101 -12.79 15.20 10.11
CA GLU A 101 -13.84 16.21 10.04
C GLU A 101 -14.92 15.83 9.03
N MET A 102 -14.54 15.39 7.82
CA MET A 102 -15.48 14.91 6.79
C MET A 102 -16.21 13.62 7.22
N ALA A 103 -15.51 12.72 7.92
CA ALA A 103 -16.07 11.45 8.36
C ALA A 103 -17.31 11.62 9.26
N LYS A 104 -17.46 12.76 9.95
CA LYS A 104 -18.67 13.06 10.75
C LYS A 104 -19.96 13.00 9.93
N ASP A 105 -19.88 13.38 8.66
CA ASP A 105 -21.04 13.44 7.77
C ASP A 105 -21.12 12.18 6.88
N TYR A 106 -19.97 11.68 6.40
CA TYR A 106 -19.93 10.60 5.38
C TYR A 106 -19.69 9.20 5.95
N LEU A 107 -19.05 9.08 7.11
CA LEU A 107 -18.73 7.82 7.78
C LEU A 107 -19.06 7.93 9.28
N PRO A 108 -20.32 8.21 9.66
CA PRO A 108 -20.67 8.43 11.05
C PRO A 108 -20.64 7.12 11.84
N GLY A 109 -19.74 7.04 12.82
CA GLY A 109 -19.72 5.98 13.82
C GLY A 109 -18.54 5.02 13.69
N LYS A 110 -18.72 3.82 14.24
CA LYS A 110 -17.73 2.76 14.20
C LYS A 110 -18.15 1.70 13.20
N PHE A 111 -17.21 1.25 12.40
CA PHE A 111 -17.45 0.27 11.34
C PHE A 111 -16.66 -0.98 11.66
N LYS A 112 -17.26 -2.13 11.38
CA LYS A 112 -16.56 -3.41 11.46
C LYS A 112 -16.11 -3.77 10.05
N ASP A 113 -14.80 -3.92 9.88
CA ASP A 113 -14.21 -4.34 8.63
C ASP A 113 -13.71 -5.79 8.72
N VAL A 114 -13.82 -6.53 7.62
CA VAL A 114 -13.34 -7.91 7.52
C VAL A 114 -12.01 -7.88 6.77
N VAL A 115 -10.92 -8.05 7.52
CA VAL A 115 -9.56 -8.00 6.99
C VAL A 115 -9.02 -9.40 6.79
N THR A 116 -8.58 -9.69 5.56
CA THR A 116 -7.87 -10.94 5.25
C THR A 116 -6.38 -10.78 5.52
N THR A 117 -5.79 -11.70 6.30
CA THR A 117 -4.33 -11.76 6.50
C THR A 117 -3.78 -13.08 5.99
N PRO A 118 -2.63 -13.09 5.28
CA PRO A 118 -2.01 -14.33 4.83
C PRO A 118 -1.53 -15.17 6.02
N LEU A 119 -1.17 -16.43 5.74
CA LEU A 119 -0.52 -17.29 6.72
C LEU A 119 0.88 -16.75 7.01
N GLY A 120 1.12 -16.31 8.24
CA GLY A 120 2.36 -15.63 8.61
C GLY A 120 3.50 -16.60 8.95
N HIS A 121 4.72 -16.28 8.50
CA HIS A 121 5.95 -16.83 9.09
C HIS A 121 6.14 -16.33 10.53
N ASP A 122 6.94 -17.03 11.33
CA ASP A 122 7.14 -16.81 12.76
C ASP A 122 5.82 -16.87 13.54
N SER A 123 4.90 -17.70 13.06
CA SER A 123 3.58 -17.93 13.65
C SER A 123 3.20 -19.40 13.57
N LYS A 124 2.21 -19.84 14.35
CA LYS A 124 1.70 -21.23 14.26
C LYS A 124 1.18 -21.60 12.87
N GLN A 125 0.91 -20.62 12.00
CA GLN A 125 0.37 -20.82 10.66
C GLN A 125 1.43 -21.25 9.65
N GLU A 126 2.72 -21.09 9.97
CA GLU A 126 3.82 -21.43 9.06
C GLU A 126 3.92 -22.93 8.78
N ILE A 127 3.40 -23.77 9.70
CA ILE A 127 3.34 -25.23 9.57
C ILE A 127 2.00 -25.73 8.98
N SER A 128 1.28 -24.88 8.26
CA SER A 128 -0.04 -25.17 7.67
C SER A 128 0.00 -26.25 6.58
N THR A 129 1.07 -26.30 5.79
CA THR A 129 1.20 -27.21 4.66
C THR A 129 1.95 -28.48 5.09
N GLU A 130 1.20 -29.42 5.65
CA GLU A 130 1.72 -30.69 6.14
C GLU A 130 2.45 -31.45 5.02
N TYR A 131 3.67 -31.92 5.32
CA TYR A 131 4.53 -32.68 4.39
C TYR A 131 4.88 -31.95 3.07
N GLY A 132 4.67 -30.63 2.98
CA GLY A 132 4.88 -29.87 1.75
C GLY A 132 3.86 -30.16 0.64
N ILE A 133 2.74 -30.81 0.97
CA ILE A 133 1.67 -31.10 0.01
C ILE A 133 0.72 -29.91 -0.07
N VAL A 134 0.78 -29.18 -1.19
CA VAL A 134 -0.11 -28.05 -1.45
C VAL A 134 -1.46 -28.57 -1.94
N LYS A 135 -2.54 -28.16 -1.28
CA LYS A 135 -3.92 -28.46 -1.67
C LYS A 135 -4.72 -27.17 -1.79
N ASP A 136 -5.53 -27.08 -2.82
CA ASP A 136 -6.35 -25.91 -3.11
C ASP A 136 -7.78 -26.08 -2.57
N TRP A 137 -8.11 -25.28 -1.56
CA TRP A 137 -9.45 -25.25 -0.95
C TRP A 137 -10.52 -24.73 -1.93
N SER A 138 -10.16 -23.87 -2.88
CA SER A 138 -11.09 -23.32 -3.87
C SER A 138 -11.53 -24.35 -4.91
N LYS A 139 -10.71 -25.39 -5.12
CA LYS A 139 -10.97 -26.53 -6.00
C LYS A 139 -11.57 -27.74 -5.26
N GLY A 140 -11.81 -27.61 -3.95
CA GLY A 140 -12.36 -28.68 -3.11
C GLY A 140 -11.39 -29.79 -2.76
N GLU A 141 -10.07 -29.58 -2.92
CA GLU A 141 -9.04 -30.57 -2.57
C GLU A 141 -8.86 -30.72 -1.05
N ILE A 142 -9.25 -29.69 -0.30
CA ILE A 142 -9.22 -29.62 1.16
C ILE A 142 -10.31 -28.66 1.68
N GLU A 143 -10.73 -28.81 2.93
CA GLU A 143 -11.62 -27.86 3.60
C GLU A 143 -10.98 -26.48 3.76
N GLY A 144 -11.73 -25.40 3.52
CA GLY A 144 -11.29 -24.01 3.72
C GLY A 144 -11.39 -23.60 5.19
N VAL A 145 -10.25 -23.65 5.89
CA VAL A 145 -10.11 -23.33 7.32
C VAL A 145 -9.27 -22.06 7.44
N PRO A 146 -9.87 -20.93 7.86
CA PRO A 146 -9.18 -19.66 8.04
C PRO A 146 -7.93 -19.79 8.92
N GLY A 147 -6.80 -19.30 8.44
CA GLY A 147 -5.53 -19.37 9.18
C GLY A 147 -4.86 -20.74 9.15
N LYS A 148 -5.36 -21.71 8.36
CA LYS A 148 -4.68 -22.99 8.09
C LYS A 148 -4.60 -23.28 6.60
N THR A 149 -5.73 -23.46 5.92
CA THR A 149 -5.75 -23.84 4.49
C THR A 149 -6.13 -22.68 3.58
N MET A 150 -6.61 -21.57 4.16
CA MET A 150 -6.89 -20.31 3.49
C MET A 150 -6.43 -19.12 4.36
N PRO A 151 -6.40 -17.88 3.84
CA PRO A 151 -6.08 -16.70 4.65
C PRO A 151 -6.95 -16.62 5.91
N ASN A 152 -6.41 -16.01 6.95
CA ASN A 152 -7.21 -15.72 8.14
C ASN A 152 -8.15 -14.53 7.85
N PHE A 153 -9.33 -14.54 8.47
CA PHE A 153 -10.32 -13.45 8.39
C PHE A 153 -10.54 -12.88 9.79
N SER A 154 -10.19 -11.61 9.98
CA SER A 154 -10.31 -10.92 11.26
C SER A 154 -11.31 -9.77 11.15
N ILE A 155 -12.10 -9.56 12.20
CA ILE A 155 -12.94 -8.36 12.31
C ILE A 155 -12.14 -7.28 13.02
N VAL A 156 -12.00 -6.11 12.38
CA VAL A 156 -11.35 -4.91 12.92
C VAL A 156 -12.40 -3.82 13.12
N GLU A 157 -12.33 -3.07 14.21
CA GLU A 157 -13.21 -1.95 14.57
C GLU A 157 -12.43 -0.64 14.74
#